data_AF-A0A6B2LPS8-F1
#
_entry.id   AF-A0A6B2LPS8-F1
#
_cell.length_a   1.000
_cell.length_b   1.000
_cell.length_c   1.000
_cell.angle_alpha   90.00
_cell.angle_beta   90.00
_cell.angle_gamma   90.00
#
_symmetry.space_group_name_H-M   'P 1'
#
loop_
_entity.id
_entity.type
_entity.pdbx_description
1 polymer ?
#
loop_
_entity_poly.entity_id
_entity_poly.type
_entity_poly.pdbx_seq_one_letter_code
_entity_poly.pdbx_strand_id
1 'polypeptide(L)'
;MQGIKKEYLELDATLQKILTKRSHEVMVPIGAKAFMRGQLKQTNEVTVAIGDNYFLKCSLPHARGIIQRRIELIDGNMKKFEDEFEFLMQQFGLAAEVLEPGEDEQDVIEIMEEYHSDEEINLGGA
;
A
#
# COMPACT_ATOMS: atom_id res chain seq x y z
N MET A 1 3.10 -5.62 1.73
CA MET A 1 3.67 -4.31 2.12
C MET A 1 4.88 -4.39 3.07
N GLN A 2 4.99 -5.41 3.94
CA GLN A 2 6.14 -5.55 4.86
C GLN A 2 7.52 -5.60 4.17
N GLY A 3 7.62 -6.24 2.99
CA GLY A 3 8.87 -6.28 2.20
C GLY A 3 9.36 -4.89 1.79
N ILE A 4 8.46 -4.04 1.30
CA ILE A 4 8.79 -2.68 0.83
C ILE A 4 9.28 -1.81 2.00
N LYS A 5 8.65 -1.91 3.17
CA LYS A 5 9.10 -1.20 4.38
C LYS A 5 10.53 -1.61 4.76
N LYS A 6 10.82 -2.91 4.73
CA LYS A 6 12.16 -3.45 5.00
C LYS A 6 13.20 -2.93 4.02
N GLU A 7 12.88 -2.89 2.72
CA GLU A 7 13.76 -2.33 1.69
C GLU A 7 14.09 -0.85 1.96
N TYR A 8 13.10 -0.04 2.37
CA TYR A 8 13.35 1.36 2.73
C TYR A 8 14.25 1.52 3.96
N LEU A 9 14.12 0.63 4.96
CA LEU A 9 14.99 0.64 6.15
C LEU A 9 16.43 0.24 5.80
N GLU A 10 16.60 -0.78 4.95
CA GLU A 10 17.92 -1.18 4.44
C GLU A 10 18.56 -0.09 3.59
N LEU A 11 17.75 0.64 2.81
CA LEU A 11 18.20 1.79 2.04
C LEU A 11 18.67 2.93 2.96
N ASP A 12 17.92 3.30 4.01
CA ASP A 12 18.33 4.34 4.96
C ASP A 12 19.65 3.97 5.65
N ALA A 13 19.78 2.71 6.09
CA ALA A 13 21.02 2.22 6.69
C ALA A 13 22.21 2.27 5.71
N THR A 14 21.98 1.98 4.43
CA THR A 14 23.02 2.07 3.39
C THR A 14 23.41 3.52 3.14
N LEU A 15 22.44 4.43 3.08
CA LEU A 15 22.63 5.86 2.96
C LEU A 15 23.46 6.44 4.13
N GLN A 16 23.21 5.97 5.36
CA GLN A 16 24.03 6.34 6.52
C GLN A 16 25.47 5.84 6.40
N LYS A 17 25.69 4.62 5.89
CA LYS A 17 27.04 4.07 5.72
C LYS A 17 27.86 4.89 4.72
N ILE A 18 27.27 5.26 3.58
CA ILE A 18 28.01 5.99 2.53
C ILE A 18 28.38 7.43 2.94
N LEU A 19 27.63 8.04 3.86
CA LEU A 19 27.91 9.38 4.40
C LEU A 19 29.26 9.49 5.13
N THR A 20 29.84 8.38 5.58
CA THR A 20 31.09 8.41 6.37
C THR A 20 32.31 8.87 5.58
N LYS A 21 32.34 8.69 4.26
CA LYS A 21 33.46 9.11 3.40
C LYS A 21 32.93 9.73 2.11
N ARG A 22 33.65 10.74 1.59
CA ARG A 22 33.33 11.41 0.31
C ARG A 22 33.45 10.48 -0.90
N SER A 23 34.30 9.46 -0.80
CA SER A 23 34.61 8.53 -1.87
C SER A 23 34.76 7.10 -1.33
N HIS A 24 34.18 6.13 -2.03
CA HIS A 24 34.30 4.70 -1.71
C HIS A 24 34.66 3.92 -2.98
N GLU A 25 35.64 3.03 -2.90
CA GLU A 25 35.86 2.03 -3.94
C GLU A 25 34.82 0.92 -3.79
N VAL A 26 34.10 0.62 -4.88
CA VAL A 26 33.00 -0.35 -4.87
C VAL A 26 33.02 -1.22 -6.11
N MET A 27 32.46 -2.43 -6.00
CA MET A 27 32.20 -3.31 -7.13
C MET A 27 30.77 -3.08 -7.63
N VAL A 28 30.63 -2.50 -8.81
CA VAL A 28 29.33 -2.18 -9.42
C VAL A 28 28.84 -3.38 -10.22
N PRO A 29 27.65 -3.92 -9.94
CA PRO A 29 27.06 -4.98 -10.75
C PRO A 29 26.60 -4.42 -12.11
N ILE A 30 26.98 -5.06 -13.22
CA ILE A 30 26.53 -4.71 -14.59
C ILE A 30 25.66 -5.81 -15.20
N GLY A 31 25.55 -6.95 -14.52
CA GLY A 31 24.68 -8.04 -14.89
C GLY A 31 24.63 -9.09 -13.79
N ALA A 32 23.90 -10.19 -14.04
CA ALA A 32 23.63 -11.21 -13.02
C ALA A 32 24.88 -11.87 -12.41
N LYS A 33 26.01 -11.91 -13.15
CA LYS A 33 27.26 -12.57 -12.72
C LYS A 33 28.51 -11.71 -12.89
N ALA A 34 28.36 -10.42 -13.20
CA ALA A 34 29.48 -9.55 -13.56
C ALA A 34 29.53 -8.29 -12.71
N PHE A 35 30.72 -7.99 -12.20
CA PHE A 35 31.01 -6.79 -11.41
C PHE A 35 32.21 -6.04 -12.03
N MET A 36 32.14 -4.71 -12.11
CA MET A 36 33.30 -3.87 -12.41
C MET A 36 33.75 -3.10 -11.18
N ARG A 37 35.06 -2.92 -11.06
CA ARG A 37 35.64 -2.02 -10.06
C ARG A 37 35.34 -0.58 -10.44
N GLY A 38 34.71 0.14 -9.52
CA GLY A 38 34.35 1.54 -9.67
C GLY A 38 34.59 2.32 -8.38
N GLN A 39 34.29 3.61 -8.43
CA GLN A 39 34.40 4.50 -7.29
C GLN A 39 33.15 5.38 -7.19
N LEU A 40 32.48 5.34 -6.05
CA LEU A 40 31.42 6.28 -5.70
C LEU A 40 32.07 7.62 -5.39
N LYS A 41 31.71 8.66 -6.13
CA LYS A 41 32.13 10.04 -5.90
C LYS A 41 30.94 10.87 -5.45
N GLN A 42 31.19 11.94 -4.71
CA GLN A 42 30.15 12.88 -4.25
C GLN A 42 29.03 12.20 -3.46
N THR A 43 29.40 11.38 -2.47
CA THR A 43 28.48 10.65 -1.58
C THR A 43 27.59 11.55 -0.72
N ASN A 44 27.60 12.87 -0.89
CA ASN A 44 26.72 13.81 -0.19
C ASN A 44 25.42 14.08 -0.95
N GLU A 45 25.37 13.72 -2.24
CA GLU A 45 24.25 13.98 -3.15
C GLU A 45 23.75 12.66 -3.73
N VAL A 46 22.43 12.54 -3.86
CA VAL A 46 21.76 11.38 -4.44
C VAL A 46 20.65 11.82 -5.38
N THR A 47 20.35 10.97 -6.35
CA THR A 47 19.24 11.17 -7.27
C THR A 47 18.08 10.30 -6.83
N VAL A 48 16.94 10.92 -6.50
CA VAL A 48 15.74 10.26 -6.00
C VAL A 48 14.66 10.31 -7.07
N ALA A 49 14.05 9.16 -7.38
CA ALA A 49 12.86 9.10 -8.22
C ALA A 49 11.64 9.57 -7.41
N ILE A 50 10.93 10.59 -7.89
CA ILE A 50 9.76 11.17 -7.20
C ILE A 50 8.42 10.67 -7.76
N GLY A 51 8.42 10.13 -9.00
CA GLY A 51 7.23 9.67 -9.72
C GLY A 51 7.28 10.10 -11.18
N ASP A 52 6.47 9.50 -12.05
CA ASP A 52 6.28 9.89 -13.45
C ASP A 52 7.57 10.13 -14.25
N ASN A 53 8.58 9.26 -14.06
CA ASN A 53 9.92 9.38 -14.66
C ASN A 53 10.70 10.67 -14.30
N TYR A 54 10.27 11.40 -13.27
CA TYR A 54 11.01 12.54 -12.73
C TYR A 54 12.00 12.10 -11.66
N PHE A 55 13.19 12.69 -11.76
CA PHE A 55 14.30 12.48 -10.85
C PHE A 55 14.74 13.81 -10.24
N LEU A 56 14.84 13.83 -8.92
CA LEU A 56 15.33 14.98 -8.16
C LEU A 56 16.74 14.68 -7.65
N LYS A 57 17.68 15.58 -7.94
CA LYS A 57 18.99 15.55 -7.29
C LYS A 57 18.89 16.29 -5.96
N CYS A 58 19.14 15.61 -4.85
CA CYS A 58 19.05 16.22 -3.53
C CYS A 58 20.20 15.78 -2.61
N SER A 59 20.38 16.50 -1.51
CA SER A 59 21.33 16.11 -0.47
C SER A 59 20.87 14.85 0.25
N LEU A 60 21.82 14.12 0.83
CA LEU A 60 21.50 12.88 1.53
C LEU A 60 20.55 13.05 2.72
N PRO A 61 20.68 14.08 3.59
CA PRO A 61 19.71 14.34 4.64
C PRO A 61 18.30 14.56 4.10
N HIS A 62 18.18 15.25 2.95
CA HIS A 62 16.88 15.48 2.32
C HIS A 62 16.29 14.16 1.79
N ALA A 63 17.10 13.33 1.13
CA ALA A 63 16.68 12.02 0.65
C ALA A 63 16.20 11.10 1.78
N ARG A 64 16.88 11.12 2.93
CA ARG A 64 16.44 10.38 4.13
C ARG A 64 15.08 10.88 4.64
N GLY A 65 14.84 12.19 4.61
CA GLY A 65 13.51 12.76 4.90
C GLY A 65 12.43 12.27 3.94
N ILE A 66 12.75 12.06 2.65
CA ILE A 66 11.80 11.46 1.69
C ILE A 66 11.53 10.00 2.05
N ILE A 67 12.56 9.21 2.38
CA ILE A 67 12.39 7.81 2.80
C ILE A 67 11.50 7.71 4.04
N GLN A 68 11.74 8.54 5.04
CA GLN A 68 10.95 8.56 6.27
C GLN A 68 9.46 8.82 5.98
N ARG A 69 9.14 9.83 5.16
CA ARG A 69 7.76 10.11 4.73
C ARG A 69 7.13 8.93 3.99
N ARG A 70 7.90 8.20 3.18
CA ARG A 70 7.40 7.00 2.49
C ARG A 70 7.10 5.85 3.45
N ILE A 71 7.92 5.67 4.47
CA ILE A 71 7.67 4.67 5.52
C ILE A 71 6.38 5.01 6.26
N GLU A 72 6.18 6.27 6.64
CA GLU A 72 4.96 6.75 7.31
C GLU A 72 3.71 6.54 6.44
N LEU A 73 3.81 6.78 5.13
CA LEU A 73 2.73 6.49 4.18
C LEU A 73 2.39 5.00 4.11
N ILE A 74 3.41 4.14 4.09
CA ILE A 74 3.21 2.68 4.09
C ILE A 74 2.52 2.24 5.39
N ASP A 75 2.99 2.73 6.53
CA ASP A 75 2.43 2.41 7.84
C ASP A 75 0.98 2.89 7.97
N GLY A 76 0.69 4.10 7.49
CA GLY A 76 -0.67 4.63 7.45
C GLY A 76 -1.60 3.82 6.53
N ASN A 77 -1.11 3.36 5.39
CA ASN A 77 -1.88 2.52 4.49
C ASN A 77 -2.12 1.12 5.07
N MET A 78 -1.12 0.52 5.72
CA MET A 78 -1.29 -0.79 6.39
C MET A 78 -2.39 -0.71 7.45
N LYS A 79 -2.37 0.34 8.28
CA LYS A 79 -3.41 0.53 9.30
C LYS A 79 -4.80 0.67 8.69
N LYS A 80 -4.96 1.47 7.62
CA LYS A 80 -6.24 1.61 6.94
C LYS A 80 -6.77 0.28 6.39
N PHE A 81 -5.90 -0.54 5.81
CA PHE A 81 -6.29 -1.85 5.30
C PHE A 81 -6.65 -2.83 6.43
N GLU A 82 -5.98 -2.75 7.58
CA GLU A 82 -6.35 -3.52 8.78
C GLU A 82 -7.73 -3.09 9.29
N ASP A 83 -7.98 -1.78 9.41
CA ASP A 83 -9.27 -1.23 9.83
C ASP A 83 -10.40 -1.63 8.85
N GLU A 84 -10.16 -1.55 7.54
CA GLU A 84 -11.10 -1.98 6.49
C GLU A 84 -11.37 -3.48 6.55
N PHE A 85 -10.34 -4.29 6.80
CA PHE A 85 -10.47 -5.74 6.90
C PHE A 85 -11.29 -6.14 8.13
N GLU A 86 -11.05 -5.51 9.29
CA GLU A 86 -11.85 -5.74 10.50
C GLU A 86 -13.32 -5.36 10.28
N PHE A 87 -13.57 -4.20 9.64
CA PHE A 87 -14.93 -3.78 9.30
C PHE A 87 -15.64 -4.80 8.40
N LEU A 88 -14.96 -5.29 7.36
CA LEU A 88 -15.52 -6.32 6.47
C LEU A 88 -15.79 -7.64 7.20
N MET A 89 -14.87 -8.08 8.06
CA MET A 89 -15.05 -9.29 8.86
C MET A 89 -16.25 -9.18 9.81
N GLN A 90 -16.47 -8.01 10.43
CA GLN A 90 -17.65 -7.76 11.25
C GLN A 90 -18.93 -7.84 10.43
N GLN A 91 -18.96 -7.25 9.23
CA GLN A 91 -20.12 -7.34 8.34
C GLN A 91 -20.39 -8.78 7.89
N PHE A 92 -19.36 -9.54 7.55
CA PHE A 92 -19.49 -10.96 7.21
C PHE A 92 -19.99 -11.80 8.38
N GLY A 93 -19.50 -11.56 9.60
CA GLY A 93 -19.99 -12.24 10.80
C GLY A 93 -21.46 -11.95 11.07
N LEU A 94 -21.86 -10.68 10.96
CA LEU A 94 -23.24 -10.27 11.13
C LEU A 94 -24.16 -10.86 10.04
N ALA A 95 -23.70 -10.89 8.79
CA ALA A 95 -24.43 -11.52 7.69
C ALA A 95 -24.56 -13.04 7.85
N ALA A 96 -23.52 -13.71 8.36
CA ALA A 96 -23.57 -15.14 8.66
C ALA A 96 -24.55 -15.44 9.81
N GLU A 97 -24.56 -14.63 10.87
CA GLU A 97 -25.52 -14.77 11.98
C GLU A 97 -26.97 -14.53 11.54
N VAL A 98 -27.21 -13.61 10.60
CA VAL A 98 -28.54 -13.37 10.01
C VAL A 98 -28.96 -14.49 9.03
N LEU A 99 -28.00 -15.14 8.37
CA LEU A 99 -28.24 -16.22 7.40
C LEU A 99 -28.31 -17.61 8.05
N GLU A 100 -27.79 -17.80 9.26
CA GLU A 100 -28.00 -19.02 10.01
C GLU A 100 -29.47 -19.07 10.45
N PRO A 101 -30.28 -20.03 9.95
CA PRO A 101 -31.62 -20.20 10.46
C PRO A 101 -31.50 -20.58 11.94
N GLY A 102 -32.15 -19.81 12.81
CA GLY A 102 -32.32 -20.20 14.21
C GLY A 102 -32.91 -21.62 14.28
N GLU A 103 -32.62 -22.33 15.37
CA GLU A 103 -33.10 -23.71 15.60
C GLU A 103 -34.64 -23.87 15.53
N ASP A 104 -35.37 -22.75 15.47
CA ASP A 104 -36.79 -22.67 15.21
C ASP A 104 -37.09 -22.43 13.72
N GLU A 105 -37.30 -23.52 12.98
CA GLU A 105 -37.78 -23.58 11.57
C GLU A 105 -39.10 -22.81 11.30
N GLN A 106 -39.69 -22.16 12.31
CA GLN A 106 -41.04 -21.60 12.30
C GLN A 106 -41.12 -20.07 12.20
N ASP A 107 -40.02 -19.31 12.32
CA ASP A 107 -40.08 -17.83 12.38
C ASP A 107 -39.28 -17.13 11.27
N VAL A 108 -38.92 -17.84 10.20
CA VAL A 108 -38.37 -17.23 8.98
C VAL A 108 -39.55 -16.88 8.06
N ILE A 109 -39.96 -15.61 8.07
CA ILE A 109 -41.02 -15.11 7.19
C ILE A 109 -40.37 -14.52 5.94
N GLU A 110 -40.71 -15.06 4.77
CA GLU A 110 -40.28 -14.50 3.49
C GLU A 110 -41.00 -13.15 3.26
N ILE A 111 -40.24 -12.05 3.28
CA ILE A 111 -40.78 -10.72 3.03
C ILE A 111 -41.04 -10.59 1.53
N MET A 112 -42.28 -10.82 1.13
CA MET A 112 -42.78 -10.58 -0.23
C MET A 112 -43.54 -9.25 -0.24
N GLU A 113 -43.13 -8.32 -1.09
CA GLU A 113 -43.92 -7.13 -1.38
C GLU A 113 -45.04 -7.48 -2.36
N GLU A 114 -46.27 -7.02 -2.10
CA GLU A 114 -47.38 -7.20 -3.04
C GLU A 114 -47.08 -6.42 -4.33
N TYR A 115 -46.94 -7.13 -5.46
CA TYR A 115 -46.76 -6.51 -6.76
C TYR A 115 -48.06 -5.80 -7.18
N HIS A 116 -48.11 -4.48 -7.02
CA HIS A 116 -49.20 -3.66 -7.52
C HIS A 116 -48.89 -3.20 -8.96
N SER A 117 -49.44 -3.92 -9.96
CA SER A 117 -49.20 -3.60 -11.38
C SER A 117 -49.73 -2.23 -11.83
N ASP A 118 -50.65 -1.65 -11.04
CA ASP A 118 -51.45 -0.50 -11.45
C ASP A 118 -50.64 0.81 -11.46
N GLU A 119 -49.50 0.87 -10.76
CA GLU A 119 -48.62 2.05 -10.72
C GLU A 119 -47.51 2.03 -11.79
N GLU A 120 -47.17 0.86 -12.37
CA GLU A 120 -46.14 0.75 -13.42
C GLU A 120 -46.67 0.94 -14.85
N ILE A 121 -47.99 0.82 -15.08
CA ILE A 121 -48.59 0.97 -16.42
C ILE A 121 -48.70 2.45 -16.85
N ASN A 122 -48.74 3.39 -15.91
CA ASN A 122 -48.95 4.82 -16.20
C ASN A 122 -47.69 5.69 -16.33
N LEU A 123 -46.49 5.11 -16.18
CA LEU A 123 -45.22 5.85 -16.40
C LEU A 123 -44.57 5.58 -17.77
N GLY A 124 -45.32 4.95 -18.69
CA GLY A 124 -44.85 4.56 -20.02
C GLY A 124 -45.71 4.99 -21.21
N GLY A 125 -46.68 5.91 -21.05
CA GLY A 125 -47.58 6.24 -22.17
C GLY A 125 -48.29 7.60 -22.08
N ALA A 126 -47.85 8.51 -22.96
CA ALA A 126 -48.48 9.74 -23.45
C ALA A 126 -48.54 10.98 -22.52
#